data_AF-A0A356B137-F1
#
_entry.id   AF-A0A356B137-F1
#
_cell.length_a   1.000
_cell.length_b   1.000
_cell.length_c   1.000
_cell.angle_alpha   90.00
_cell.angle_beta   90.00
_cell.angle_gamma   90.00
#
_symmetry.space_group_name_H-M   'P 1'
#
loop_
_entity.id
_entity.type
_entity.pdbx_description
1 polymer ?
#
loop_
_entity_poly.entity_id
_entity_poly.type
_entity_poly.pdbx_seq_one_letter_code
_entity_poly.pdbx_strand_id
1 'polypeptide(L)'
;MLLKNEGRKIKSIIHIAVLFVTISFFGLHGLAFNDEKTVSVTVENETKTVITTADTVGEFLEAQKIVVGPEDLIQPSFNYRLVDFETNEVLVKKAVQVKVECDGETIPVLTYKDTVQEVLDQLNIVLGENDRIDGMRGDTRIVDGLVIKVVRVTEMQSVEIAYVPYETKLVENKKMLSTSKKIIQEGQPGILSNTFQIVMENGKIISKDLSSQKEIQTAIPKIEEYGTLLQYKASTGETFTYSKVYNMKATAYTT
;
A
#
# COMPACT_ATOMS: atom_id res chain seq x y z
N MET A 1 56.92 -46.56 43.21
CA MET A 1 55.97 -46.29 44.30
C MET A 1 55.57 -44.82 44.18
N LEU A 2 54.38 -44.55 43.61
CA LEU A 2 53.28 -43.82 44.29
C LEU A 2 53.63 -42.33 44.52
N LEU A 3 53.01 -41.31 43.90
CA LEU A 3 51.60 -41.09 43.62
C LEU A 3 51.34 -40.15 42.44
N LYS A 4 50.17 -40.37 41.84
CA LYS A 4 49.50 -39.66 40.76
C LYS A 4 48.37 -38.80 41.35
N ASN A 5 47.99 -37.75 40.61
CA ASN A 5 46.74 -36.99 40.63
C ASN A 5 46.49 -36.04 41.83
N GLU A 6 46.22 -34.77 41.50
CA GLU A 6 44.84 -34.24 41.51
C GLU A 6 44.74 -33.00 40.60
N GLY A 7 43.64 -32.91 39.85
CA GLY A 7 43.45 -31.92 38.79
C GLY A 7 42.69 -30.65 39.22
N ARG A 8 42.64 -29.67 38.32
CA ARG A 8 41.58 -28.64 38.33
C ARG A 8 41.43 -27.91 36.99
N LYS A 9 40.32 -28.25 36.33
CA LYS A 9 39.31 -27.36 35.70
C LYS A 9 39.76 -26.32 34.65
N ILE A 10 39.38 -26.65 33.42
CA ILE A 10 38.97 -25.82 32.28
C ILE A 10 38.57 -24.38 32.66
N LYS A 11 39.22 -23.38 32.05
CA LYS A 11 38.62 -22.07 31.77
C LYS A 11 39.02 -21.67 30.34
N SER A 12 38.07 -21.77 29.43
CA SER A 12 38.10 -21.13 28.12
C SER A 12 37.00 -20.08 28.13
N ILE A 13 37.35 -18.79 28.16
CA ILE A 13 36.46 -17.66 27.85
C ILE A 13 37.28 -16.60 27.11
N ILE A 14 37.21 -16.72 25.78
CA ILE A 14 36.95 -15.69 24.75
C ILE A 14 37.45 -14.26 25.03
N HIS A 15 38.30 -13.82 24.11
CA HIS A 15 38.79 -12.46 23.95
C HIS A 15 37.69 -11.54 23.42
N ILE A 16 37.51 -10.37 24.03
CA ILE A 16 37.15 -9.15 23.30
C ILE A 16 38.14 -8.08 23.75
N ALA A 17 39.05 -7.75 22.84
CA ALA A 17 40.01 -6.67 22.96
C ALA A 17 39.57 -5.56 22.01
N VAL A 18 39.36 -4.34 22.52
CA VAL A 18 39.57 -3.08 21.78
C VAL A 18 40.23 -2.07 22.72
N LEU A 19 41.33 -1.52 22.21
CA LEU A 19 42.42 -0.72 22.80
C LEU A 19 42.21 0.73 22.28
N PHE A 20 42.24 1.82 23.07
CA PHE A 20 43.42 2.58 23.46
C PHE A 20 43.00 3.72 24.43
N VAL A 21 43.53 3.72 25.65
CA VAL A 21 43.52 4.89 26.53
C VAL A 21 44.68 5.78 26.11
N THR A 22 44.42 6.88 25.42
CA THR A 22 45.42 7.94 25.21
C THR A 22 45.26 8.99 26.31
N ILE A 23 45.91 8.74 27.46
CA ILE A 23 46.18 9.79 28.45
C ILE A 23 47.26 10.69 27.85
N SER A 24 46.86 11.76 27.17
CA SER A 24 47.69 12.96 26.96
C SER A 24 46.88 14.11 26.37
N PHE A 25 46.29 14.90 27.27
CA PHE A 25 46.40 16.35 27.14
C PHE A 25 46.75 16.92 28.52
N PHE A 26 48.05 17.10 28.73
CA PHE A 26 48.62 17.77 29.89
C PHE A 26 48.13 19.22 29.93
N GLY A 27 47.39 19.57 30.98
CA GLY A 27 47.01 20.92 31.32
C GLY A 27 47.22 21.16 32.79
N LEU A 28 48.49 21.27 33.19
CA LEU A 28 48.94 21.76 34.49
C LEU A 28 48.24 23.09 34.84
N HIS A 29 47.24 23.07 35.74
CA HIS A 29 46.70 24.26 36.42
C HIS A 29 46.41 23.93 37.89
N GLY A 30 47.31 24.37 38.77
CA GLY A 30 46.99 24.77 40.14
C GLY A 30 46.68 23.66 41.15
N LEU A 31 47.30 23.78 42.33
CA LEU A 31 46.78 23.20 43.57
C LEU A 31 45.41 23.85 43.87
N ALA A 32 44.35 23.26 43.33
CA ALA A 32 42.97 23.49 43.72
C ALA A 32 42.39 22.11 44.01
N PHE A 33 41.62 21.98 45.10
CA PHE A 33 40.73 20.84 45.26
C PHE A 33 39.65 20.96 44.17
N ASN A 34 39.98 20.56 42.95
CA ASN A 34 39.03 20.45 41.87
C ASN A 34 38.22 19.19 42.14
N ASP A 35 36.92 19.33 42.31
CA ASP A 35 35.97 18.21 42.34
C ASP A 35 35.93 17.56 40.94
N GLU A 36 36.97 16.77 40.66
CA GLU A 36 37.13 16.02 39.42
C GLU A 36 36.04 14.94 39.35
N LYS A 37 35.26 14.99 38.27
CA LYS A 37 34.19 14.04 37.98
C LYS A 37 34.59 13.20 36.78
N THR A 38 34.20 11.93 36.81
CA THR A 38 34.40 11.03 35.67
C THR A 38 33.11 10.98 34.86
N VAL A 39 33.20 11.20 33.55
CA VAL A 39 32.08 11.09 32.62
C VAL A 39 32.40 10.06 31.54
N SER A 40 31.53 9.07 31.40
CA SER A 40 31.51 8.15 30.27
C SER A 40 30.48 8.64 29.25
N VAL A 41 30.95 9.31 28.21
CA VAL A 41 30.11 9.86 27.15
C VAL A 41 30.04 8.92 25.95
N THR A 42 28.84 8.62 25.49
CA THR A 42 28.58 7.86 24.25
C THR A 42 27.97 8.80 23.22
N VAL A 43 28.66 8.97 22.08
CA VAL A 43 28.19 9.77 20.94
C VAL A 43 28.13 8.87 19.71
N GLU A 44 26.98 8.71 19.08
CA GLU A 44 26.82 7.88 17.86
C GLU A 44 27.43 6.46 18.00
N ASN A 45 27.21 5.81 19.14
CA ASN A 45 27.75 4.50 19.54
C ASN A 45 29.26 4.44 19.83
N GLU A 46 29.96 5.57 19.86
CA GLU A 46 31.34 5.66 20.34
C GLU A 46 31.39 6.14 21.79
N THR A 47 31.91 5.30 22.69
CA THR A 47 32.05 5.63 24.11
C THR A 47 33.46 6.11 24.43
N LYS A 48 33.56 7.21 25.19
CA LYS A 48 34.81 7.78 25.70
C LYS A 48 34.65 8.15 27.17
N THR A 49 35.69 7.90 27.96
CA THR A 49 35.74 8.31 29.36
C THR A 49 36.63 9.53 29.52
N VAL A 50 36.11 10.58 30.15
CA VAL A 50 36.77 11.87 30.30
C VAL A 50 36.66 12.32 31.76
N ILE A 51 37.76 12.83 32.30
CA ILE A 51 37.76 13.53 33.59
C ILE A 51 37.46 15.00 33.32
N THR A 52 36.52 15.56 34.07
CA THR A 52 36.05 16.94 33.90
C THR A 52 35.86 17.63 35.23
N THR A 53 35.92 18.96 35.20
CA THR A 53 35.54 19.84 36.32
C THR A 53 34.17 20.50 36.10
N ALA A 54 33.48 20.16 35.01
CA ALA A 54 32.15 20.68 34.71
C ALA A 54 31.14 20.26 35.80
N ASP A 55 30.22 21.15 36.13
CA ASP A 55 29.17 20.88 37.12
C ASP A 55 27.96 20.20 36.48
N THR A 56 27.71 20.41 35.18
CA THR A 56 26.55 19.88 34.46
C THR A 56 26.91 19.14 33.18
N VAL A 57 25.98 18.33 32.67
CA VAL A 57 26.11 17.67 31.36
C VAL A 57 26.36 18.71 30.26
N GLY A 58 25.64 19.83 30.27
CA GLY A 58 25.78 20.89 29.27
C GLY A 58 27.17 21.51 29.26
N GLU A 59 27.68 21.92 30.42
CA GLU A 59 29.05 22.44 30.56
C GLU A 59 30.10 21.42 30.12
N PHE A 60 29.90 20.14 30.44
CA PHE A 60 30.77 19.07 29.99
C PHE A 60 30.77 18.95 28.46
N LEU A 61 29.60 18.93 27.82
CA LEU A 61 29.48 18.84 26.36
C LEU A 61 30.13 20.04 25.67
N GLU A 62 29.93 21.26 26.19
CA GLU A 62 30.56 22.48 25.68
C GLU A 62 32.10 22.44 25.83
N ALA A 63 32.61 22.01 26.98
CA ALA A 63 34.05 21.86 27.22
C ALA A 63 34.69 20.84 26.27
N GLN A 64 33.98 19.76 25.95
CA GLN A 64 34.39 18.76 24.96
C GLN A 64 34.12 19.19 23.51
N LYS A 65 33.56 20.40 23.30
CA LYS A 65 33.17 20.93 21.98
C LYS A 65 32.20 20.02 21.22
N ILE A 66 31.37 19.27 21.95
CA ILE A 66 30.29 18.46 21.41
C ILE A 66 29.10 19.39 21.17
N VAL A 67 28.96 19.87 19.94
CA VAL A 67 27.80 20.67 19.51
C VAL A 67 26.58 19.78 19.59
N VAL A 68 25.46 20.25 20.15
CA VAL A 68 24.17 19.54 20.20
C VAL A 68 23.05 20.38 19.56
N GLY A 69 22.15 19.72 18.84
CA GLY A 69 20.98 20.31 18.22
C GLY A 69 19.74 20.25 19.12
N PRO A 70 18.66 20.96 18.75
CA PRO A 70 17.44 21.04 19.56
C PRO A 70 16.67 19.71 19.66
N GLU A 71 16.76 18.86 18.64
CA GLU A 71 16.10 17.55 18.58
C GLU A 71 17.05 16.39 18.89
N ASP A 72 18.31 16.67 19.25
CA ASP A 72 19.24 15.63 19.69
C ASP A 72 18.79 15.06 21.04
N LEU A 73 18.95 13.76 21.21
CA LEU A 73 18.74 13.13 22.51
C LEU A 73 19.98 13.34 23.37
N ILE A 74 19.76 13.88 24.57
CA ILE A 74 20.79 14.02 25.61
C ILE A 74 20.25 13.37 26.88
N GLN A 75 20.94 12.36 27.37
CA GLN A 75 20.59 11.65 28.60
C GLN A 75 21.81 11.46 29.49
N PRO A 76 21.77 11.86 30.77
CA PRO A 76 20.76 12.70 31.42
C PRO A 76 20.57 14.06 30.74
N SER A 77 19.58 14.84 31.18
CA SER A 77 19.26 16.13 30.54
C SER A 77 20.44 17.10 30.58
N PHE A 78 20.43 18.09 29.67
CA PHE A 78 21.50 19.09 29.55
C PHE A 78 21.84 19.80 30.87
N ASN A 79 20.84 20.05 31.73
CA ASN A 79 21.01 20.72 33.02
C ASN A 79 21.24 19.74 34.19
N TYR A 80 21.39 18.45 33.93
CA TYR A 80 21.67 17.45 34.96
C TYR A 80 23.03 17.74 35.60
N ARG A 81 23.06 17.76 36.93
CA ARG A 81 24.28 18.00 37.70
C ARG A 81 25.08 16.71 37.78
N LEU A 82 26.34 16.77 37.35
CA LEU A 82 27.25 15.63 37.42
C LEU A 82 27.57 15.32 38.88
N VAL A 83 27.61 14.03 39.20
CA VAL A 83 27.85 13.51 40.54
C VAL A 83 29.34 13.22 40.73
N ASP A 84 29.84 13.54 41.93
CA ASP A 84 31.21 13.28 42.34
C ASP A 84 31.41 11.81 42.74
N PHE A 85 32.66 11.33 42.71
CA PHE A 85 33.08 10.00 43.16
C PHE A 85 32.49 8.79 42.40
N GLU A 86 31.65 9.00 41.39
CA GLU A 86 31.08 7.98 40.52
C GLU A 86 31.27 8.32 39.03
N THR A 87 31.04 7.33 38.16
CA THR A 87 31.05 7.56 36.71
C THR A 87 29.67 8.03 36.27
N ASN A 88 29.62 9.23 35.71
CA ASN A 88 28.43 9.78 35.09
C ASN A 88 28.31 9.22 33.67
N GLU A 89 27.22 8.52 33.36
CA GLU A 89 26.94 8.06 32.00
C GLU A 89 26.19 9.16 31.24
N VAL A 90 26.71 9.57 30.08
CA VAL A 90 26.09 10.56 29.21
C VAL A 90 25.92 9.97 27.82
N LEU A 91 24.69 9.92 27.32
CA LEU A 91 24.36 9.53 25.96
C LEU A 91 23.98 10.77 25.15
N VAL A 92 24.63 10.94 24.02
CA VAL A 92 24.27 11.93 23.00
C VAL A 92 23.95 11.20 21.70
N LYS A 93 22.73 11.37 21.20
CA LYS A 93 22.31 10.82 19.91
C LYS A 93 21.84 11.94 19.02
N LYS A 94 22.41 12.02 17.82
CA LYS A 94 22.12 13.04 16.83
C LYS A 94 20.79 12.78 16.16
N ALA A 95 20.03 13.86 16.02
CA ALA A 95 18.87 13.86 15.16
C ALA A 95 19.30 13.83 13.69
N VAL A 96 18.58 13.05 12.90
CA VAL A 96 18.74 12.97 11.45
C VAL A 96 17.51 13.56 10.77
N GLN A 97 17.72 14.16 9.60
CA GLN A 97 16.65 14.70 8.79
C GLN A 97 16.09 13.60 7.89
N VAL A 98 14.82 13.26 8.06
CA VAL A 98 14.09 12.34 7.16
C VAL A 98 12.92 13.06 6.51
N LYS A 99 12.34 12.43 5.49
CA LYS A 99 11.10 12.87 4.83
C LYS A 99 10.10 11.74 4.84
N VAL A 100 8.87 12.02 5.23
CA VAL A 100 7.75 11.09 5.18
C VAL A 100 6.77 11.52 4.10
N GLU A 101 6.55 10.68 3.10
CA GLU A 101 5.53 10.85 2.07
C GLU A 101 4.33 9.97 2.43
N CYS A 102 3.20 10.58 2.79
CA CYS A 102 1.99 9.87 3.20
C CYS A 102 0.76 10.68 2.79
N ASP A 103 -0.28 9.99 2.31
CA ASP A 103 -1.58 10.59 1.98
C ASP A 103 -1.52 11.81 1.03
N GLY A 104 -0.50 11.85 0.17
CA GLY A 104 -0.26 12.93 -0.80
C GLY A 104 0.56 14.11 -0.28
N GLU A 105 0.98 14.08 1.00
CA GLU A 105 1.80 15.10 1.63
C GLU A 105 3.26 14.65 1.78
N THR A 106 4.18 15.62 1.89
CA THR A 106 5.60 15.38 2.19
C THR A 106 5.99 16.14 3.44
N ILE A 107 6.30 15.40 4.50
CA ILE A 107 6.55 15.94 5.85
C ILE A 107 8.05 15.81 6.14
N PRO A 108 8.81 16.91 6.25
CA PRO A 108 10.17 16.87 6.76
C PRO A 108 10.15 16.64 8.27
N VAL A 109 10.93 15.66 8.75
CA VAL A 109 11.03 15.34 10.18
C VAL A 109 12.50 15.33 10.59
N LEU A 110 12.84 16.11 11.62
CA LEU A 110 14.11 16.02 12.30
C LEU A 110 13.90 15.17 13.57
N THR A 111 14.63 14.06 13.71
CA THR A 111 14.35 13.10 14.78
C THR A 111 15.57 12.27 15.17
N TYR A 112 15.66 11.94 16.47
CA TYR A 112 16.68 11.04 17.04
C TYR A 112 16.23 9.57 17.09
N LYS A 113 15.05 9.22 16.55
CA LYS A 113 14.54 7.84 16.56
C LYS A 113 15.45 6.88 15.80
N ASP A 114 15.35 5.58 16.06
CA ASP A 114 16.19 4.57 15.42
C ASP A 114 15.56 4.01 14.14
N THR A 115 14.24 3.85 14.13
CA THR A 115 13.54 3.05 13.13
C THR A 115 12.46 3.82 12.40
N VAL A 116 12.13 3.36 11.19
CA VAL A 116 11.04 3.95 10.38
C VAL A 116 9.72 3.92 11.14
N GLN A 117 9.42 2.83 11.85
CA GLN A 117 8.19 2.70 12.63
C GLN A 117 8.09 3.78 13.71
N GLU A 118 9.18 4.03 14.45
CA GLU A 118 9.19 5.07 15.49
C GLU A 118 8.96 6.48 14.91
N VAL A 119 9.44 6.76 13.69
CA VAL A 119 9.17 8.02 13.00
C VAL A 119 7.71 8.14 12.60
N LEU A 120 7.10 7.07 12.09
CA LEU A 120 5.68 7.04 11.77
C LEU A 120 4.83 7.22 13.04
N ASP A 121 5.20 6.56 14.14
CA ASP A 121 4.52 6.68 15.44
C ASP A 121 4.63 8.11 15.99
N GLN A 122 5.79 8.77 15.85
CA GLN A 122 5.98 10.18 16.22
C GLN A 122 5.03 11.12 15.46
N LEU A 123 4.72 10.80 14.20
CA LEU A 123 3.75 11.54 13.39
C LEU A 123 2.30 11.06 13.59
N ASN A 124 2.06 10.08 14.45
CA ASN A 124 0.76 9.40 14.62
C ASN A 124 0.22 8.77 13.31
N ILE A 125 1.12 8.35 12.42
CA ILE A 125 0.77 7.64 11.19
C ILE A 125 0.67 6.15 11.51
N VAL A 126 -0.55 5.64 11.58
CA VAL A 126 -0.83 4.22 11.77
C VAL A 126 -1.08 3.57 10.41
N LEU A 127 -0.40 2.46 10.14
CA LEU A 127 -0.61 1.66 8.93
C LEU A 127 -1.83 0.76 9.12
N GLY A 128 -2.71 0.72 8.12
CA GLY A 128 -3.78 -0.28 8.03
C GLY A 128 -3.22 -1.68 7.76
N GLU A 129 -4.08 -2.69 7.80
CA GLU A 129 -3.71 -4.10 7.63
C GLU A 129 -2.97 -4.38 6.31
N ASN A 130 -3.39 -3.72 5.22
CA ASN A 130 -2.82 -3.88 3.89
C ASN A 130 -1.87 -2.74 3.49
N ASP A 131 -1.75 -1.71 4.32
CA ASP A 131 -0.84 -0.60 4.04
C ASP A 131 0.61 -1.06 4.17
N ARG A 132 1.51 -0.40 3.44
CA ARG A 132 2.93 -0.74 3.47
C ARG A 132 3.82 0.48 3.38
N ILE A 133 5.07 0.29 3.75
CA ILE A 133 6.14 1.25 3.48
C ILE A 133 6.85 0.80 2.21
N ASP A 134 6.94 1.68 1.22
CA ASP A 134 7.51 1.34 -0.09
C ASP A 134 9.00 0.99 0.04
N GLY A 135 9.36 -0.20 -0.43
CA GLY A 135 10.75 -0.68 -0.48
C GLY A 135 11.42 -0.94 0.88
N MET A 136 10.71 -0.86 2.01
CA MET A 136 11.31 -1.04 3.34
C MET A 136 10.33 -1.59 4.39
N ARG A 137 10.86 -1.96 5.54
CA ARG A 137 10.09 -2.46 6.69
C ARG A 137 10.08 -1.42 7.82
N GLY A 138 9.15 -1.54 8.78
CA GLY A 138 9.08 -0.62 9.92
C GLY A 138 10.34 -0.66 10.82
N ASP A 139 11.01 -1.80 10.92
CA ASP A 139 12.24 -1.99 11.69
C ASP A 139 13.51 -1.50 10.98
N THR A 140 13.38 -0.94 9.76
CA THR A 140 14.50 -0.38 9.01
C THR A 140 15.10 0.80 9.78
N ARG A 141 16.43 0.82 9.93
CA ARG A 141 17.15 1.90 10.60
C ARG A 141 17.12 3.17 9.77
N ILE A 142 16.82 4.31 10.39
CA ILE A 142 16.81 5.59 9.70
C ILE A 142 18.23 6.15 9.53
N VAL A 143 18.42 6.89 8.44
CA VAL A 143 19.67 7.61 8.13
C VAL A 143 19.31 9.00 7.63
N ASP A 144 20.27 9.93 7.71
CA ASP A 144 20.09 11.28 7.22
C ASP A 144 19.74 11.31 5.72
N GLY A 145 18.73 12.11 5.38
CA GLY A 145 18.16 12.20 4.04
C GLY A 145 17.20 11.07 3.62
N LEU A 146 16.91 10.10 4.49
CA LEU A 146 16.02 8.98 4.15
C LEU A 146 14.61 9.46 3.79
N VAL A 147 14.05 8.90 2.72
CA VAL A 147 12.66 9.13 2.29
C VAL A 147 11.83 7.89 2.59
N ILE A 148 10.87 8.04 3.50
CA ILE A 148 9.91 7.01 3.90
C ILE A 148 8.62 7.26 3.12
N LYS A 149 8.21 6.32 2.29
CA LYS A 149 6.96 6.44 1.51
C LYS A 149 5.93 5.45 2.01
N VAL A 150 4.78 5.96 2.41
CA VAL A 150 3.64 5.13 2.84
C VAL A 150 2.71 4.94 1.65
N VAL A 151 2.34 3.69 1.40
CA VAL A 151 1.36 3.31 0.37
C VAL A 151 0.10 2.82 1.07
N ARG A 152 -1.00 3.57 0.89
CA ARG A 152 -2.32 3.18 1.38
C ARG A 152 -2.97 2.20 0.43
N VAL A 153 -3.38 1.03 0.93
CA VAL A 153 -4.06 0.01 0.14
C VAL A 153 -5.51 -0.10 0.59
N THR A 154 -6.44 0.05 -0.35
CA THR A 154 -7.87 -0.09 -0.09
C THR A 154 -8.47 -1.13 -1.00
N GLU A 155 -9.18 -2.09 -0.42
CA GLU A 155 -9.94 -3.10 -1.14
C GLU A 155 -11.43 -2.83 -0.99
N MET A 156 -12.17 -2.88 -2.10
CA MET A 156 -13.62 -2.73 -2.09
C MET A 156 -14.29 -3.61 -3.14
N GLN A 157 -15.58 -3.85 -2.95
CA GLN A 157 -16.42 -4.47 -3.97
C GLN A 157 -17.28 -3.43 -4.67
N SER A 158 -17.39 -3.55 -5.98
CA SER A 158 -18.30 -2.75 -6.81
C SER A 158 -19.25 -3.66 -7.56
N VAL A 159 -20.53 -3.31 -7.59
CA VAL A 159 -21.54 -4.03 -8.36
C VAL A 159 -21.94 -3.18 -9.55
N GLU A 160 -21.81 -3.73 -10.75
CA GLU A 160 -22.17 -3.08 -12.00
C GLU A 160 -23.21 -3.92 -12.75
N ILE A 161 -24.24 -3.25 -13.26
CA ILE A 161 -25.31 -3.89 -14.03
C ILE A 161 -24.93 -3.88 -15.51
N ALA A 162 -25.02 -5.03 -16.17
CA ALA A 162 -24.82 -5.18 -17.60
C ALA A 162 -26.10 -5.71 -18.28
N TYR A 163 -26.43 -5.14 -19.43
CA TYR A 163 -27.59 -5.55 -20.23
C TYR A 163 -27.19 -6.57 -21.29
N VAL A 164 -27.94 -7.68 -21.38
CA VAL A 164 -27.79 -8.68 -22.42
C VAL A 164 -28.86 -8.39 -23.49
N PRO A 165 -28.48 -8.04 -24.73
CA PRO A 165 -29.45 -7.77 -25.78
C PRO A 165 -30.31 -9.01 -26.07
N TYR A 166 -31.57 -8.78 -26.41
CA TYR A 166 -32.49 -9.85 -26.80
C TYR A 166 -32.44 -10.12 -28.31
N GLU A 167 -32.77 -11.35 -28.69
CA GLU A 167 -32.90 -11.74 -30.10
C GLU A 167 -34.29 -11.46 -30.65
N THR A 168 -34.41 -11.25 -31.97
CA THR A 168 -35.71 -11.18 -32.66
C THR A 168 -35.97 -12.49 -33.39
N LYS A 169 -37.07 -13.17 -33.05
CA LYS A 169 -37.54 -14.39 -33.70
C LYS A 169 -38.66 -14.06 -34.68
N LEU A 170 -38.42 -14.37 -35.95
CA LEU A 170 -39.40 -14.19 -37.02
C LEU A 170 -40.24 -15.46 -37.19
N VAL A 171 -41.57 -15.32 -37.19
CA VAL A 171 -42.51 -16.44 -37.34
C VAL A 171 -43.37 -16.22 -38.58
N GLU A 172 -43.51 -17.23 -39.43
CA GLU A 172 -44.36 -17.13 -40.61
C GLU A 172 -45.85 -17.18 -40.23
N ASN A 173 -46.66 -16.27 -40.80
CA ASN A 173 -48.10 -16.31 -40.69
C ASN A 173 -48.76 -16.41 -42.07
N LYS A 174 -49.17 -17.63 -42.43
CA LYS A 174 -49.81 -17.96 -43.72
C LYS A 174 -51.17 -17.31 -43.93
N LYS A 175 -51.78 -16.74 -42.88
CA LYS A 175 -53.08 -16.06 -42.95
C LYS A 175 -52.93 -14.54 -43.06
N MET A 176 -51.73 -14.00 -42.90
CA MET A 176 -51.44 -12.57 -42.96
C MET A 176 -50.80 -12.21 -44.31
N LEU A 177 -51.17 -11.06 -44.87
CA LEU A 177 -50.63 -10.56 -46.13
C LEU A 177 -49.11 -10.44 -46.06
N SER A 178 -48.43 -10.82 -47.15
CA SER A 178 -46.96 -10.80 -47.25
C SER A 178 -46.30 -9.45 -46.98
N THR A 179 -47.02 -8.35 -47.16
CA THR A 179 -46.57 -6.99 -46.88
C THR A 179 -46.75 -6.56 -45.42
N SER A 180 -47.47 -7.36 -44.63
CA SER A 180 -47.82 -7.04 -43.25
C SER A 180 -46.90 -7.76 -42.27
N LYS A 181 -46.57 -7.06 -41.19
CA LYS A 181 -45.87 -7.60 -40.03
C LYS A 181 -46.64 -7.30 -38.76
N LYS A 182 -46.49 -8.17 -37.76
CA LYS A 182 -47.14 -8.01 -36.47
C LYS A 182 -46.20 -8.44 -35.35
N ILE A 183 -45.98 -7.56 -34.38
CA ILE A 183 -45.25 -7.93 -33.16
C ILE A 183 -46.21 -8.72 -32.26
N ILE A 184 -45.83 -9.93 -31.90
CA ILE A 184 -46.58 -10.82 -31.01
C ILE A 184 -46.08 -10.69 -29.56
N GLN A 185 -44.79 -10.47 -29.39
CA GLN A 185 -44.16 -10.28 -28.10
C GLN A 185 -43.03 -9.25 -28.23
N GLU A 186 -43.01 -8.25 -27.36
CA GLU A 186 -41.88 -7.32 -27.25
C GLU A 186 -40.69 -8.01 -26.60
N GLY A 187 -39.49 -7.70 -27.09
CA GLY A 187 -38.26 -8.21 -26.50
C GLY A 187 -37.87 -7.44 -25.25
N GLN A 188 -37.29 -8.12 -24.27
CA GLN A 188 -36.74 -7.50 -23.07
C GLN A 188 -35.29 -7.93 -22.90
N PRO A 189 -34.35 -6.99 -22.69
CA PRO A 189 -32.96 -7.35 -22.47
C PRO A 189 -32.82 -8.15 -21.18
N GLY A 190 -31.89 -9.09 -21.17
CA GLY A 190 -31.46 -9.74 -19.94
C GLY A 190 -30.65 -8.76 -19.07
N ILE A 191 -30.54 -9.07 -17.80
CA ILE A 191 -29.81 -8.27 -16.81
C ILE A 191 -28.82 -9.17 -16.09
N LEU A 192 -27.56 -8.80 -16.13
CA LEU A 192 -26.47 -9.40 -15.38
C LEU A 192 -26.02 -8.43 -14.28
N SER A 193 -25.69 -8.97 -13.11
CA SER A 193 -25.01 -8.27 -12.03
C SER A 193 -23.58 -8.77 -11.94
N ASN A 194 -22.64 -7.91 -12.25
CA ASN A 194 -21.21 -8.18 -12.18
C ASN A 194 -20.68 -7.58 -10.89
N THR A 195 -20.12 -8.41 -10.02
CA THR A 195 -19.41 -7.96 -8.82
C THR A 195 -17.92 -7.95 -9.14
N PHE A 196 -17.28 -6.82 -8.91
CA PHE A 196 -15.85 -6.62 -9.09
C PHE A 196 -15.17 -6.46 -7.74
N GLN A 197 -14.00 -7.07 -7.58
CA GLN A 197 -13.06 -6.72 -6.51
C GLN A 197 -12.11 -5.67 -7.05
N ILE A 198 -12.06 -4.51 -6.39
CA ILE A 198 -11.22 -3.38 -6.76
C ILE A 198 -10.17 -3.20 -5.68
N VAL A 199 -8.91 -3.14 -6.11
CA VAL A 199 -7.77 -2.82 -5.25
C VAL A 199 -7.24 -1.45 -5.67
N MET A 200 -7.06 -0.56 -4.71
CA MET A 200 -6.56 0.80 -4.91
C MET A 200 -5.30 1.03 -4.08
N GLU A 201 -4.33 1.72 -4.68
CA GLU A 201 -3.14 2.23 -4.00
C GLU A 201 -3.11 3.75 -4.07
N ASN A 202 -3.01 4.43 -2.91
CA ASN A 202 -3.06 5.90 -2.82
C ASN A 202 -4.25 6.51 -3.58
N GLY A 203 -5.41 5.86 -3.50
CA GLY A 203 -6.64 6.26 -4.19
C GLY A 203 -6.69 5.96 -5.70
N LYS A 204 -5.67 5.34 -6.28
CA LYS A 204 -5.64 4.95 -7.69
C LYS A 204 -5.94 3.46 -7.85
N ILE A 205 -6.86 3.11 -8.74
CA ILE A 205 -7.20 1.71 -9.05
C ILE A 205 -5.99 1.03 -9.69
N ILE A 206 -5.50 -0.03 -9.05
CA ILE A 206 -4.43 -0.88 -9.56
C ILE A 206 -4.96 -2.18 -10.17
N SER A 207 -6.07 -2.71 -9.63
CA SER A 207 -6.74 -3.90 -10.16
C SER A 207 -8.26 -3.75 -10.07
N LYS A 208 -8.96 -4.31 -11.05
CA LYS A 208 -10.41 -4.48 -11.08
C LYS A 208 -10.72 -5.83 -11.69
N ASP A 209 -10.96 -6.82 -10.83
CA ASP A 209 -11.17 -8.20 -11.22
C ASP A 209 -12.65 -8.59 -11.06
N LEU A 210 -13.21 -9.29 -12.05
CA LEU A 210 -14.57 -9.83 -11.96
C LEU A 210 -14.57 -10.98 -10.95
N SER A 211 -15.16 -10.77 -9.77
CA SER A 211 -15.22 -11.77 -8.71
C SER A 211 -16.44 -12.68 -8.85
N SER A 212 -17.55 -12.14 -9.34
CA SER A 212 -18.77 -12.90 -9.53
C SER A 212 -19.65 -12.28 -10.61
N GLN A 213 -20.41 -13.12 -11.30
CA GLN A 213 -21.45 -12.71 -12.22
C GLN A 213 -22.73 -13.48 -11.90
N LYS A 214 -23.83 -12.76 -11.77
CA LYS A 214 -25.15 -13.33 -11.50
C LYS A 214 -26.16 -12.85 -12.53
N GLU A 215 -26.87 -13.78 -13.15
CA GLU A 215 -28.02 -13.45 -13.98
C GLU A 215 -29.21 -13.09 -13.11
N ILE A 216 -29.71 -11.87 -13.25
CA ILE A 216 -30.92 -11.37 -12.56
C ILE A 216 -32.15 -11.66 -13.42
N GLN A 217 -32.03 -11.43 -14.72
CA GLN A 217 -33.12 -11.60 -15.68
C GLN A 217 -32.57 -12.17 -16.99
N THR A 218 -33.21 -13.21 -17.50
CA THR A 218 -32.91 -13.77 -18.82
C THR A 218 -33.49 -12.87 -19.91
N ALA A 219 -32.81 -12.77 -21.05
CA ALA A 219 -33.32 -12.01 -22.19
C ALA A 219 -34.57 -12.67 -22.77
N ILE A 220 -35.65 -11.90 -22.90
CA ILE A 220 -36.89 -12.34 -23.52
C ILE A 220 -36.85 -11.94 -25.00
N PRO A 221 -36.93 -12.89 -25.96
CA PRO A 221 -36.85 -12.56 -27.37
C PRO A 221 -38.06 -11.76 -27.83
N LYS A 222 -37.85 -10.86 -28.80
CA LYS A 222 -38.94 -10.22 -29.54
C LYS A 222 -39.50 -11.23 -30.55
N ILE A 223 -40.81 -11.43 -30.58
CA ILE A 223 -41.46 -12.30 -31.57
C ILE A 223 -42.22 -11.43 -32.56
N GLU A 224 -41.83 -11.50 -33.82
CA GLU A 224 -42.45 -10.75 -34.92
C GLU A 224 -42.95 -11.74 -35.97
N GLU A 225 -44.25 -11.74 -36.22
CA GLU A 225 -44.85 -12.47 -37.32
C GLU A 225 -44.73 -11.67 -38.61
N TYR A 226 -44.41 -12.34 -39.70
CA TYR A 226 -44.49 -11.78 -41.04
C TYR A 226 -45.47 -12.61 -41.88
N GLY A 227 -46.27 -11.92 -42.69
CA GLY A 227 -47.23 -12.59 -43.54
C GLY A 227 -46.56 -13.33 -44.68
N THR A 228 -47.19 -14.41 -45.15
CA THR A 228 -46.80 -15.10 -46.39
C THR A 228 -47.98 -15.27 -47.35
N LEU A 229 -49.16 -14.73 -47.00
CA LEU A 229 -50.33 -14.75 -47.86
C LEU A 229 -50.14 -13.74 -49.00
N LEU A 230 -50.09 -14.24 -50.23
CA LEU A 230 -50.00 -13.40 -51.41
C LEU A 230 -51.41 -13.01 -51.87
N GLN A 231 -51.53 -11.80 -52.41
CA GLN A 231 -52.80 -11.23 -52.84
C GLN A 231 -52.65 -10.65 -54.24
N TYR A 232 -53.63 -10.95 -55.10
CA TYR A 232 -53.71 -10.45 -56.47
C TYR A 232 -55.00 -9.66 -56.63
N LYS A 233 -54.89 -8.46 -57.20
CA LYS A 233 -56.04 -7.63 -57.56
C LYS A 233 -56.29 -7.75 -59.06
N ALA A 234 -57.43 -8.29 -59.43
CA ALA A 234 -57.86 -8.42 -60.82
C ALA A 234 -58.22 -7.05 -61.40
N SER A 235 -58.15 -6.92 -62.73
CA SER A 235 -58.56 -5.69 -63.45
C SER A 235 -60.03 -5.33 -63.24
N THR A 236 -60.86 -6.30 -62.87
CA THR A 236 -62.26 -6.13 -62.47
C THR A 236 -62.44 -5.45 -61.11
N GLY A 237 -61.36 -5.24 -60.36
CA GLY A 237 -61.36 -4.66 -59.02
C GLY A 237 -61.45 -5.69 -57.88
N GLU A 238 -61.81 -6.94 -58.19
CA GLU A 238 -61.86 -8.04 -57.23
C GLU A 238 -60.46 -8.43 -56.75
N THR A 239 -60.36 -8.85 -55.49
CA THR A 239 -59.08 -9.20 -54.88
C THR A 239 -59.12 -10.62 -54.36
N PHE A 240 -58.16 -11.44 -54.77
CA PHE A 240 -58.07 -12.86 -54.42
C PHE A 240 -56.73 -13.15 -53.77
N THR A 241 -56.73 -14.04 -52.78
CA THR A 241 -55.49 -14.55 -52.20
C THR A 241 -55.06 -15.80 -52.96
N TYR A 242 -53.76 -16.00 -53.12
CA TYR A 242 -53.22 -17.15 -53.84
C TYR A 242 -51.98 -17.68 -53.12
N SER A 243 -51.72 -18.98 -53.27
CA SER A 243 -50.54 -19.65 -52.71
C SER A 243 -49.60 -20.18 -53.78
N LYS A 244 -50.07 -20.31 -55.03
CA LYS A 244 -49.29 -20.78 -56.18
C LYS A 244 -49.72 -20.04 -57.45
N VAL A 245 -48.75 -19.76 -58.30
CA VAL A 245 -48.97 -19.21 -59.65
C VAL A 245 -48.54 -20.28 -60.65
N TYR A 246 -49.44 -20.59 -61.59
CA TYR A 246 -49.14 -21.50 -62.69
C TYR A 246 -49.12 -20.70 -63.99
N ASN A 247 -47.99 -20.70 -64.69
CA ASN A 247 -47.92 -20.19 -66.04
C ASN A 247 -48.44 -21.28 -66.99
N MET A 248 -49.60 -21.04 -67.59
CA MET A 248 -50.25 -22.00 -68.49
C MET A 248 -50.41 -21.38 -69.87
N LYS A 249 -50.11 -22.15 -70.92
CA LYS A 249 -50.35 -21.77 -72.32
C LYS A 249 -51.61 -22.49 -72.80
N ALA A 250 -52.67 -21.73 -73.07
CA ALA A 250 -53.87 -22.29 -73.68
C ALA A 250 -53.64 -22.52 -75.17
N THR A 251 -53.91 -23.74 -75.65
CA THR A 251 -53.94 -24.06 -77.09
C THR A 251 -55.38 -24.38 -77.48
N ALA A 252 -55.96 -23.61 -78.40
CA ALA A 252 -57.28 -23.89 -78.94
C ALA A 252 -57.17 -24.85 -80.14
N TYR A 253 -58.04 -25.85 -80.19
CA TYR A 253 -58.25 -26.69 -81.36
C TYR A 253 -59.55 -26.25 -82.03
N THR A 254 -59.49 -25.96 -83.33
CA THR A 254 -60.67 -25.68 -84.15
C THR A 254 -61.14 -26.99 -84.76
N THR A 255 -62.43 -27.32 -84.60
CA THR A 255 -63.12 -28.38 -85.37
C THR A 255 -63.42 -27.93 -86.78
#